data_AF-A0A4P9XJD4-F1
#
_entry.id   AF-A0A4P9XJD4-F1
#
_cell.length_a   1.000
_cell.length_b   1.000
_cell.length_c   1.000
_cell.angle_alpha   90.00
_cell.angle_beta   90.00
_cell.angle_gamma   90.00
#
_symmetry.space_group_name_H-M   'P 1'
#
loop_
_entity.id
_entity.type
_entity.pdbx_description
1 polymer ?
#
loop_
_entity_poly.entity_id
_entity_poly.type
_entity_poly.pdbx_seq_one_letter_code
_entity_poly.pdbx_strand_id
1 'polypeptide(L)'
;LESVALIKEQEDELSHDLNTFLEDRDFYSRVGLPYRRGYLFYGKPGTGKTSLVNAISAQLNRDVYYLNLRNIKSDSMLQSAFSRVPANQVIVFEDVDA
;
A
#
# COMPACT_ATOMS: atom_id res chain seq x y z
N LEU A 1 -8.33 -10.48 -1.84
CA LEU A 1 -9.00 -9.97 -0.62
C LEU A 1 -9.80 -11.03 0.12
N GLU A 2 -10.39 -11.99 -0.59
CA GLU A 2 -11.22 -13.09 -0.04
C GLU A 2 -10.58 -13.95 1.08
N SER A 3 -9.25 -13.93 1.23
CA SER A 3 -8.53 -14.68 2.26
C SER A 3 -8.45 -13.98 3.61
N VAL A 4 -8.98 -12.76 3.75
CA VAL A 4 -8.93 -11.95 4.98
C VAL A 4 -10.34 -11.59 5.40
N ALA A 5 -10.74 -11.98 6.61
CA ALA A 5 -12.04 -11.62 7.16
C ALA A 5 -12.08 -10.13 7.53
N LEU A 6 -12.78 -9.34 6.71
CA LEU A 6 -13.07 -7.94 6.94
C LEU A 6 -14.57 -7.73 7.14
N ILE A 7 -14.94 -6.58 7.69
CA ILE A 7 -16.33 -6.10 7.65
C ILE A 7 -16.69 -5.89 6.17
N LYS A 8 -17.86 -6.35 5.75
CA LYS A 8 -18.22 -6.43 4.33
C LYS A 8 -18.13 -5.07 3.63
N GLU A 9 -18.59 -4.03 4.30
CA GLU A 9 -18.54 -2.66 3.81
C GLU A 9 -17.10 -2.18 3.56
N GLN A 10 -16.15 -2.56 4.42
CA GLN A 10 -14.74 -2.20 4.27
C GLN A 10 -14.06 -2.99 3.14
N GLU A 11 -14.41 -4.27 3.00
CA GLU A 11 -13.93 -5.09 1.89
C GLU A 11 -14.38 -4.53 0.54
N ASP A 12 -15.66 -4.16 0.44
CA ASP A 12 -16.25 -3.64 -0.79
C ASP A 12 -15.68 -2.26 -1.13
N GLU A 13 -15.51 -1.37 -0.15
CA GLU A 13 -14.86 -0.06 -0.32
C GLU A 13 -13.42 -0.19 -0.83
N LEU A 14 -12.61 -1.02 -0.17
CA LEU A 14 -11.22 -1.24 -0.56
C LEU A 14 -11.11 -1.89 -1.95
N SER A 15 -11.95 -2.87 -2.24
CA SER A 15 -11.96 -3.56 -3.54
C SER A 15 -12.31 -2.60 -4.67
N HIS A 16 -13.35 -1.79 -4.47
CA HIS A 16 -13.78 -0.79 -5.45
C HIS A 16 -12.68 0.24 -5.72
N ASP A 17 -12.01 0.71 -4.67
CA ASP A 17 -10.94 1.69 -4.80
C ASP A 17 -9.70 1.13 -5.53
N LEU A 18 -9.30 -0.10 -5.20
CA LEU A 18 -8.17 -0.77 -5.86
C LEU A 18 -8.43 -0.96 -7.36
N ASN A 19 -9.64 -1.38 -7.73
CA ASN A 19 -10.02 -1.56 -9.13
C ASN A 19 -10.03 -0.21 -9.88
N THR A 20 -10.62 0.82 -9.28
CA THR A 20 -10.62 2.17 -9.83
C THR A 20 -9.20 2.69 -10.06
N PHE A 21 -8.31 2.51 -9.07
CA PHE A 21 -6.90 2.89 -9.21
C PHE A 21 -6.20 2.17 -10.36
N LEU A 22 -6.49 0.89 -10.61
CA LEU A 22 -5.91 0.14 -11.72
C LEU A 22 -6.39 0.65 -13.09
N GLU A 23 -7.65 1.05 -13.19
CA GLU A 23 -8.27 1.54 -14.44
C GLU A 23 -7.89 3.00 -14.75
N ASP A 24 -7.66 3.83 -13.73
CA ASP A 24 -7.45 5.28 -13.88
C ASP A 24 -6.06 5.71 -14.35
N ARG A 25 -5.18 4.80 -14.78
CA ARG A 25 -3.80 5.15 -15.15
C ARG A 25 -3.72 6.29 -16.17
N ASP A 26 -4.59 6.26 -17.18
CA ASP A 26 -4.67 7.31 -18.18
C ASP A 26 -5.23 8.62 -17.62
N PHE A 27 -6.14 8.56 -16.65
CA PHE A 27 -6.63 9.75 -15.95
C PHE A 27 -5.49 10.47 -15.23
N TYR A 28 -4.70 9.76 -14.42
CA TYR A 28 -3.52 10.33 -13.73
C TYR A 28 -2.56 10.99 -14.72
N SER A 29 -2.28 10.32 -15.84
CA SER A 29 -1.43 10.84 -16.92
C SER A 29 -1.99 12.13 -17.53
N ARG A 30 -3.29 12.16 -17.87
CA ARG A 30 -3.95 13.33 -18.47
C ARG A 30 -3.94 14.56 -17.56
N VAL A 31 -4.09 14.38 -16.25
CA VAL A 31 -4.11 15.50 -15.28
C VAL A 31 -2.73 15.83 -14.71
N GLY A 32 -1.67 15.12 -15.13
CA GLY A 32 -0.30 15.36 -14.68
C GLY A 32 -0.03 14.94 -13.23
N LEU A 33 -0.82 14.02 -12.66
CA LEU A 33 -0.64 13.54 -11.30
C LEU A 33 0.23 12.27 -11.26
N PRO A 34 1.09 12.10 -10.23
CA PRO A 34 1.83 10.87 -10.05
C PRO A 34 0.88 9.68 -9.84
N TYR A 35 1.07 8.61 -10.61
CA TYR A 35 0.29 7.38 -10.46
C TYR A 35 0.67 6.63 -9.17
N ARG A 36 0.06 7.02 -8.06
CA ARG A 36 0.32 6.50 -6.71
C ARG A 36 -0.98 6.42 -5.92
N ARG A 37 -1.11 5.38 -5.10
CA ARG A 37 -2.23 5.19 -4.17
C ARG A 37 -1.67 4.83 -2.78
N GLY A 38 -2.18 5.50 -1.75
CA GLY A 38 -1.76 5.29 -0.37
C GLY A 38 -2.94 4.86 0.49
N TYR A 39 -2.70 3.91 1.41
CA TYR A 39 -3.67 3.41 2.36
C TYR A 39 -3.10 3.50 3.77
N LEU A 40 -3.95 3.79 4.76
CA LEU A 40 -3.60 3.75 6.17
C LEU A 40 -4.49 2.71 6.87
N PHE A 41 -3.89 1.60 7.28
CA PHE A 41 -4.56 0.58 8.08
C PHE A 41 -4.20 0.74 9.54
N TYR A 42 -5.21 0.98 10.39
CA TYR A 42 -5.04 1.15 11.83
C TYR A 42 -5.97 0.21 12.60
N GLY A 43 -5.64 -0.05 13.87
CA GLY A 43 -6.40 -0.94 14.74
C GLY A 43 -5.49 -1.74 15.67
N LYS A 44 -6.09 -2.50 16.59
CA LYS A 44 -5.34 -3.30 17.58
C LYS A 44 -4.37 -4.29 16.91
N PRO A 45 -3.27 -4.68 17.56
CA PRO A 45 -2.44 -5.79 17.10
C PRO A 45 -3.28 -7.06 16.86
N GLY A 46 -2.96 -7.83 15.83
CA GLY A 46 -3.67 -9.07 15.51
C GLY A 46 -4.98 -8.92 14.71
N THR A 47 -5.38 -7.72 14.30
CA THR A 47 -6.60 -7.50 13.49
C THR A 47 -6.43 -7.74 11.98
N GLY A 48 -5.39 -8.47 11.56
CA GLY A 48 -5.21 -8.86 10.15
C GLY A 48 -4.64 -7.78 9.21
N LYS A 49 -4.10 -6.65 9.72
CA LYS A 49 -3.50 -5.60 8.87
C LYS A 49 -2.40 -6.12 7.93
N THR A 50 -1.46 -6.91 8.45
CA THR A 50 -0.39 -7.51 7.65
C THR A 50 -0.93 -8.55 6.66
N SER A 51 -1.94 -9.33 7.06
CA SER A 51 -2.63 -10.25 6.15
C SER A 51 -3.33 -9.50 5.01
N LEU A 52 -3.91 -8.34 5.30
CA LEU A 52 -4.56 -7.48 4.32
C LEU A 52 -3.56 -6.94 3.29
N VAL A 53 -2.40 -6.46 3.74
CA VAL A 53 -1.30 -6.05 2.84
C VAL A 53 -0.92 -7.17 1.88
N ASN A 54 -0.74 -8.40 2.39
CA ASN A 54 -0.42 -9.55 1.56
C ASN A 54 -1.54 -9.86 0.54
N ALA A 55 -2.81 -9.81 0.96
CA ALA A 55 -3.94 -10.03 0.08
C ALA A 55 -4.04 -8.97 -1.04
N ILE A 56 -3.75 -7.69 -0.74
CA ILE A 56 -3.69 -6.62 -1.73
C ILE A 56 -2.54 -6.86 -2.71
N SER A 57 -1.35 -7.19 -2.22
CA SER A 57 -0.17 -7.43 -3.07
C SER A 57 -0.41 -8.58 -4.06
N ALA A 58 -1.04 -9.65 -3.61
CA ALA A 58 -1.42 -10.79 -4.44
C ALA A 58 -2.44 -10.39 -5.51
N GLN A 59 -3.47 -9.61 -5.15
CA GLN A 59 -4.47 -9.13 -6.12
C GLN A 59 -3.86 -8.20 -7.17
N LEU A 60 -2.90 -7.37 -6.79
CA LEU A 60 -2.21 -6.46 -7.69
C LEU A 60 -1.10 -7.15 -8.51
N ASN A 61 -0.76 -8.40 -8.19
CA ASN A 61 0.40 -9.12 -8.71
C ASN A 61 1.71 -8.31 -8.54
N ARG A 62 1.97 -7.85 -7.31
CA ARG A 62 3.12 -7.01 -6.93
C ARG A 62 3.82 -7.60 -5.72
N ASP A 63 5.13 -7.41 -5.64
CA ASP A 63 5.91 -7.75 -4.47
C ASP A 63 5.74 -6.72 -3.35
N VAL A 64 5.94 -7.17 -2.11
CA VAL A 64 5.84 -6.34 -0.91
C VAL A 64 7.23 -5.97 -0.40
N TYR A 65 7.46 -4.68 -0.19
CA TYR A 65 8.70 -4.13 0.36
C TYR A 65 8.40 -3.43 1.68
N TYR A 66 8.93 -3.99 2.77
CA TYR A 66 8.80 -3.41 4.10
C TYR A 66 9.90 -2.38 4.34
N LEU A 67 9.48 -1.15 4.68
CA LEU A 67 10.36 -0.07 5.09
C LEU A 67 10.17 0.19 6.58
N ASN A 68 11.19 -0.16 7.37
CA ASN A 68 11.21 0.10 8.80
C ASN A 68 11.71 1.54 9.05
N LEU A 69 10.78 2.43 9.37
CA LEU A 69 11.05 3.86 9.59
C LEU A 69 11.97 4.10 10.80
N ARG A 70 12.03 3.20 11.79
CA ARG A 70 12.90 3.37 12.98
C ARG A 70 14.38 3.42 12.62
N ASN A 71 14.77 2.76 11.53
CA ASN A 71 16.15 2.73 11.03
C ASN A 71 16.47 3.92 10.12
N ILE A 72 15.47 4.70 9.72
CA ILE A 72 15.63 5.85 8.82
C ILE A 72 15.86 7.11 9.67
N LYS A 73 17.05 7.70 9.55
CA LYS A 73 17.48 8.86 10.36
C LYS A 73 17.51 10.18 9.61
N SER A 74 17.22 10.18 8.30
CA SER A 74 17.19 11.39 7.48
C SER A 74 16.36 11.20 6.21
N ASP A 75 15.89 12.30 5.64
CA ASP A 75 15.14 12.32 4.38
C ASP A 75 15.95 11.73 3.22
N SER A 76 17.27 11.97 3.20
CA SER A 76 18.17 11.39 2.19
C SER A 76 18.22 9.85 2.26
N MET A 77 18.15 9.29 3.47
CA MET A 77 18.10 7.84 3.67
C MET A 77 16.74 7.29 3.26
N LEU A 78 15.65 8.01 3.57
CA LEU A 78 14.31 7.64 3.11
C LEU A 78 14.25 7.62 1.59
N GLN A 79 14.70 8.68 0.92
CA GLN A 79 14.74 8.79 -0.53
C GLN A 79 15.56 7.66 -1.16
N SER A 80 16.72 7.34 -0.56
CA SER A 80 17.57 6.23 -1.01
C SER A 80 16.93 4.85 -0.82
N ALA A 81 16.13 4.67 0.24
CA ALA A 81 15.40 3.43 0.48
C ALA A 81 14.28 3.26 -0.56
N PHE A 82 13.50 4.32 -0.81
CA PHE A 82 12.47 4.34 -1.84
C PHE A 82 13.03 4.09 -3.24
N SER A 83 14.17 4.69 -3.59
CA SER A 83 14.77 4.55 -4.93
C SER A 83 15.27 3.14 -5.24
N ARG A 84 15.43 2.28 -4.22
CA ARG A 84 15.81 0.87 -4.39
C ARG A 84 14.63 -0.03 -4.67
N VAL A 85 13.40 0.43 -4.41
CA VAL A 85 12.20 -0.34 -4.71
C VAL A 85 11.92 -0.26 -6.21
N PRO A 86 11.73 -1.40 -6.90
CA PRO A 86 11.35 -1.40 -8.31
C PRO A 86 10.04 -0.62 -8.55
N ALA A 87 9.82 -0.20 -9.79
CA ALA A 87 8.54 0.41 -10.15
C ALA A 87 7.38 -0.57 -9.95
N ASN A 88 6.18 -0.03 -9.69
CA ASN A 88 4.93 -0.78 -9.54
C ASN A 88 4.94 -1.85 -8.45
N GLN A 89 5.54 -1.57 -7.29
CA GLN A 89 5.53 -2.46 -6.12
C GLN A 89 4.66 -1.92 -4.98
N VAL A 90 4.36 -2.77 -4.00
CA VAL A 90 3.69 -2.36 -2.75
C VAL A 90 4.76 -2.04 -1.71
N ILE A 91 4.71 -0.82 -1.17
CA ILE A 91 5.60 -0.38 -0.09
C ILE A 91 4.80 -0.30 1.20
N VAL A 92 5.34 -0.90 2.27
CA VAL A 92 4.70 -0.95 3.58
C VAL A 92 5.55 -0.20 4.58
N PHE A 93 4.96 0.80 5.22
CA PHE A 93 5.52 1.46 6.40
C PHE A 93 4.89 0.81 7.63
N GLU A 94 5.70 0.13 8.43
CA GLU A 94 5.25 -0.39 9.73
C GLU A 94 5.50 0.64 10.82
N ASP A 95 4.62 0.66 11.83
CA ASP A 95 4.73 1.49 13.03
C ASP A 95 4.97 2.99 12.73
N VAL A 96 4.12 3.59 11.88
CA VAL A 96 4.19 5.02 11.49
C VAL A 96 3.87 6.00 12.61
N ASP A 97 3.33 5.51 13.72
CA ASP A 97 2.96 6.25 14.93
C ASP A 97 4.08 6.28 15.99
N ALA A 98 5.20 5.60 15.73
CA ALA A 98 6.34 5.49 16.66
C ALA A 98 7.35 6.65 16.56
#